data_AF-A0A6J7B5B3-F1
#
_entry.id   AF-A0A6J7B5B3-F1
#
_cell.length_a   1.000
_cell.length_b   1.000
_cell.length_c   1.000
_cell.angle_alpha   90.00
_cell.angle_beta   90.00
_cell.angle_gamma   90.00
#
_symmetry.space_group_name_H-M   'P 1'
#
loop_
_entity.id
_entity.type
_entity.pdbx_description
1 polymer ?
#
loop_
_entity_poly.entity_id
_entity_poly.type
_entity_poly.pdbx_seq_one_letter_code
_entity_poly.pdbx_strand_id
1 'polypeptide(L)' 'MAGSTLTFMIINCDSCTMRDIACSDCVVTSFLALPSADNGEVSQGTVEALERLSEHGIIAPLRFRSAIQG' A
#
# COMPACT_ATOMS: atom_id res chain seq x y z
N MET A 1 -11.94 -12.26 -19.22
CA MET A 1 -10.60 -12.32 -18.59
C MET A 1 -10.84 -12.43 -17.10
N ALA A 2 -10.53 -13.57 -16.48
CA ALA A 2 -10.86 -13.81 -15.07
C ALA A 2 -9.84 -13.07 -14.18
N GLY A 3 -10.28 -12.00 -13.52
CA GLY A 3 -9.50 -11.34 -12.48
C GLY A 3 -9.60 -12.13 -11.18
N SER A 4 -8.48 -12.59 -10.64
CA SER A 4 -8.45 -13.24 -9.33
C SER A 4 -8.51 -12.18 -8.25
N THR A 5 -9.65 -12.02 -7.58
CA THR A 5 -9.77 -11.17 -6.39
C THR A 5 -9.07 -11.87 -5.22
N LEU A 6 -8.01 -11.25 -4.68
CA LEU A 6 -7.32 -11.72 -3.48
C LEU A 6 -8.07 -11.21 -2.24
N THR A 7 -8.91 -12.05 -1.64
CA THR A 7 -9.72 -11.70 -0.46
C THR A 7 -8.91 -11.69 0.84
N PHE A 8 -7.71 -12.28 0.83
CA PHE A 8 -6.85 -12.31 2.02
C PHE A 8 -5.37 -12.31 1.64
N MET A 9 -4.55 -11.69 2.49
CA MET A 9 -3.09 -11.65 2.36
C MET A 9 -2.48 -12.23 3.64
N ILE A 10 -1.80 -13.37 3.53
CA ILE A 10 -0.98 -13.93 4.61
C ILE A 10 0.49 -13.70 4.29
N ILE A 11 1.21 -13.16 5.28
CA ILE A 11 2.65 -13.00 5.23
C ILE A 11 3.26 -14.08 6.13
N ASN A 12 3.95 -15.05 5.55
CA ASN A 12 4.72 -16.02 6.33
C ASN A 12 6.04 -15.38 6.75
N CYS A 13 6.04 -14.86 7.97
CA CYS A 13 7.20 -14.20 8.52
C CYS A 13 8.41 -15.17 8.65
N ASP A 14 8.21 -16.50 8.82
CA ASP A 14 9.31 -17.46 9.01
C ASP A 14 10.15 -17.68 7.74
N SER A 15 9.56 -17.47 6.58
CA SER A 15 10.25 -17.51 5.30
C SER A 15 10.56 -16.11 4.73
N CYS A 16 10.30 -15.05 5.49
CA CYS A 16 10.49 -13.69 5.02
C CYS A 16 11.96 -13.29 5.11
N THR A 17 12.64 -13.17 3.97
CA THR A 17 14.06 -12.79 3.91
C THR A 17 14.37 -11.46 4.60
N MET A 18 13.40 -10.54 4.65
CA MET A 18 13.58 -9.23 5.29
C MET A 18 13.39 -9.26 6.81
N ARG A 19 12.87 -10.34 7.41
CA ARG A 19 12.51 -10.42 8.83
C ARG A 19 13.68 -10.01 9.73
N ASP A 20 14.84 -10.60 9.50
CA ASP A 20 16.03 -10.39 10.33
C ASP A 20 16.97 -9.30 9.77
N ILE A 21 16.60 -8.68 8.66
CA ILE A 21 17.40 -7.65 7.98
C ILE A 21 16.86 -6.25 8.28
N ALA A 22 15.56 -6.02 8.02
CA ALA A 22 14.96 -4.69 8.13
C ALA A 22 13.42 -4.74 8.25
N CYS A 23 12.86 -5.71 8.98
CA CYS A 23 11.41 -5.86 9.10
C CYS A 23 10.71 -4.59 9.62
N SER A 24 11.33 -3.91 10.60
CA SER A 24 10.79 -2.67 11.19
C SER A 24 10.70 -1.50 10.21
N ASP A 25 11.48 -1.51 9.12
CA ASP A 25 11.47 -0.49 8.07
C ASP A 25 10.85 -1.03 6.76
N CYS A 26 10.28 -2.24 6.79
CA CYS A 26 9.61 -2.83 5.64
C CYS A 26 8.21 -2.24 5.48
N VAL A 27 7.77 -2.02 4.23
CA VAL A 27 6.41 -1.55 3.89
C VAL A 27 5.30 -2.43 4.49
N VAL A 28 5.57 -3.70 4.75
CA VAL A 28 4.65 -4.64 5.42
C VAL A 28 4.24 -4.13 6.81
N THR A 29 5.16 -3.53 7.55
CA THR A 29 4.90 -3.01 8.89
C THR A 29 3.83 -1.92 8.87
N SER A 30 3.80 -1.09 7.81
CA SER A 30 2.74 -0.12 7.61
C SER A 30 1.35 -0.77 7.56
N PHE A 31 1.21 -1.96 6.97
CA PHE A 31 -0.06 -2.67 6.91
C PHE A 31 -0.43 -3.37 8.23
N LEU A 32 0.57 -3.87 8.96
CA LEU A 32 0.36 -4.54 10.25
C LEU A 32 0.04 -3.57 11.39
N ALA A 33 0.55 -2.34 11.31
CA ALA A 33 0.38 -1.30 12.32
C ALA A 33 -0.90 -0.47 12.16
N LEU A 34 -1.65 -0.65 11.06
CA LEU A 34 -2.91 0.07 10.85
C LEU A 34 -3.98 -0.45 11.82
N PRO A 35 -4.56 0.42 12.66
CA PRO A 35 -5.66 0.02 13.53
C PRO A 35 -6.86 -0.38 12.65
N SER A 36 -7.49 -1.51 12.93
CA SER A 36 -8.56 -2.10 12.10
C SER A 36 -9.80 -1.22 11.89
N ALA A 37 -9.89 -0.08 12.58
CA ALA A 37 -10.97 0.90 12.46
C ALA A 37 -10.73 1.96 11.37
N ASP A 38 -9.48 2.18 10.95
CA ASP A 38 -9.11 3.04 9.83
C ASP A 38 -8.52 2.12 8.76
N ASN A 39 -9.24 1.92 7.67
CA ASN A 39 -9.03 0.88 6.66
C ASN A 39 -7.72 1.04 5.84
N GLY A 40 -6.74 1.81 6.33
CA GLY A 40 -5.59 2.27 5.55
C GLY A 40 -6.02 3.17 4.38
N GLU A 41 -7.20 3.78 4.47
CA GLU A 41 -7.76 4.58 3.39
C GLU A 41 -7.04 5.92 3.30
N VAL A 42 -6.54 6.25 2.11
CA VAL A 42 -5.85 7.51 1.86
C VAL A 42 -6.91 8.56 1.54
N SER A 43 -6.97 9.63 2.34
CA SER A 43 -7.93 10.70 2.13
C SER A 43 -7.70 11.41 0.78
N GLN A 44 -8.78 11.93 0.19
CA GLN A 44 -8.71 12.72 -1.04
C GLN A 44 -7.68 13.87 -0.97
N GLY A 45 -7.63 14.61 0.14
CA GLY A 45 -6.65 15.68 0.32
C GLY A 45 -5.20 15.18 0.34
N THR A 46 -4.95 13.95 0.81
CA THR A 46 -3.62 13.33 0.73
C THR A 46 -3.27 12.97 -0.71
N VAL A 47 -4.24 12.47 -1.47
CA VAL A 47 -4.07 12.18 -2.91
C VAL A 47 -3.71 13.44 -3.68
N GLU A 48 -4.48 14.53 -3.49
CA GLU A 48 -4.22 15.83 -4.14
C GLU A 48 -2.82 16.36 -3.80
N ALA A 49 -2.40 16.26 -2.53
CA ALA A 49 -1.06 16.67 -2.12
C ALA A 49 0.03 15.87 -2.84
N LEU A 50 -0.13 14.55 -2.95
CA LEU A 50 0.81 13.68 -3.66
C LEU A 50 0.82 13.97 -5.17
N GLU A 51 -0.31 14.26 -5.78
CA GLU A 51 -0.38 14.67 -7.20
C GLU A 51 0.41 15.97 -7.44
N ARG A 52 0.25 16.99 -6.59
CA ARG A 52 1.03 18.23 -6.69
C ARG A 52 2.53 18.01 -6.57
N LEU A 53 2.96 17.11 -5.67
CA LEU A 53 4.38 16.75 -5.56
C LEU A 53 4.88 16.05 -6.83
N SER A 54 4.05 15.21 -7.44
CA SER A 54 4.36 14.56 -8.72
C SER A 54 4.44 15.55 -9.87
N GLU A 55 3.55 16.55 -9.96
CA GLU A 55 3.57 17.57 -11.02
C GLU A 55 4.89 18.35 -11.03
N HIS A 56 5.48 18.58 -9.85
CA HIS A 56 6.78 19.22 -9.71
C HIS A 56 7.98 18.25 -9.81
N GLY A 57 7.73 16.95 -10.07
CA GLY A 57 8.76 15.94 -10.24
C GLY A 57 9.48 15.54 -8.95
N ILE A 58 8.90 15.84 -7.78
CA ILE A 58 9.49 15.50 -6.47
C ILE A 58 9.30 14.01 -6.16
N ILE A 59 8.19 13.44 -6.61
CA ILE A 59 7.87 12.01 -6.51
C ILE A 59 7.39 11.47 -7.86
N ALA A 60 7.36 10.14 -8.00
CA ALA A 60 6.80 9.49 -9.17
C ALA A 60 5.26 9.69 -9.23
N PRO A 61 4.67 9.74 -10.44
CA PRO A 61 3.22 9.84 -10.59
C PRO A 61 2.46 8.72 -9.92
N LEU A 62 1.34 9.08 -9.29
CA LEU A 62 0.43 8.13 -8.68
C LEU A 62 -0.17 7.23 -9.78
N ARG A 63 -0.01 5.92 -9.59
CA ARG A 63 -0.56 4.91 -10.50
C ARG A 63 -1.72 4.21 -9.82
N PHE A 64 -2.79 4.95 -9.55
CA PHE A 64 -4.03 4.33 -9.09
C PHE A 64 -4.58 3.43 -10.18
N ARG A 65 -4.63 2.13 -9.90
CA ARG A 65 -5.59 1.25 -10.57
C ARG A 65 -6.90 1.51 -9.84
N SER A 66 -7.96 1.89 -10.55
CA SER A 66 -9.29 1.79 -9.94
C SER A 66 -9.43 0.36 -9.41
N ALA A 67 -9.95 0.21 -8.19
CA ALA A 67 -10.48 -1.08 -7.78
C ALA A 67 -11.49 -1.44 -8.88
N ILE A 68 -11.17 -2.47 -9.66
CA ILE A 68 -11.99 -2.90 -10.78
C ILE A 68 -13.43 -3.05 -10.27
N GLN A 69 -14.33 -2.21 -10.77
CA GLN A 69 -15.76 -2.38 -10.57
C GLN A 69 -16.16 -3.43 -11.62
N GLY A 70 -16.12 -4.70 -11.21
CA GLY A 70 -16.41 -5.85 -12.07
C GLY A 70 -16.49 -7.14 -11.29
#